data_AF-A0A7J2PSW4-F1
#
_entry.id   AF-A0A7J2PSW4-F1
#
_cell.length_a   1.000
_cell.length_b   1.000
_cell.length_c   1.000
_cell.angle_alpha   90.00
_cell.angle_beta   90.00
_cell.angle_gamma   90.00
#
_symmetry.space_group_name_H-M   'P 1'
#
loop_
_entity.id
_entity.type
_entity.pdbx_description
1 polymer ?
#
loop_
_entity_poly.entity_id
_entity_poly.type
_entity_poly.pdbx_seq_one_letter_code
_entity_poly.pdbx_strand_id
1 'polypeptide(L)'
;MYAIDDTVYKRFKQKNNMLFRRLWDKSLPTYHQMIDTNLEKHIESKKEGYSRLDFALVAAGWTVYERFPCAFTWKRKHLMDIGYGVNWMKSKHVIKNRQNFTNYIRKAAKFYGASIVGIADVNEKWIYKTGF
;
A
#
# COMPACT_ATOMS: atom_id res chain seq x y z
N MET A 1 -5.32 -21.99 8.86
CA MET A 1 -4.73 -22.06 7.50
C MET A 1 -5.89 -21.95 6.51
N TYR A 2 -5.80 -21.12 5.48
CA TYR A 2 -6.89 -21.00 4.50
C TYR A 2 -6.95 -22.26 3.63
N ALA A 3 -8.14 -22.86 3.50
CA ALA A 3 -8.37 -23.93 2.54
C ALA A 3 -8.50 -23.33 1.14
N ILE A 4 -7.65 -23.78 0.21
CA ILE A 4 -7.65 -23.31 -1.18
C ILE A 4 -7.99 -24.49 -2.06
N ASP A 5 -9.01 -24.33 -2.90
CA ASP A 5 -9.30 -25.28 -3.97
C ASP A 5 -8.33 -25.02 -5.13
N ASP A 6 -7.29 -25.85 -5.20
CA ASP A 6 -6.24 -25.74 -6.22
C ASP A 6 -6.75 -26.07 -7.64
N THR A 7 -7.96 -26.63 -7.80
CA THR A 7 -8.54 -26.92 -9.13
C THR A 7 -9.04 -25.67 -9.84
N VAL A 8 -9.52 -24.68 -9.07
CA VAL A 8 -10.05 -23.41 -9.60
C VAL A 8 -9.11 -22.23 -9.35
N TYR A 9 -8.20 -22.37 -8.39
CA TYR A 9 -7.33 -21.28 -7.95
C TYR A 9 -6.38 -20.81 -9.06
N LYS A 10 -6.31 -19.49 -9.24
CA LYS A 10 -5.33 -18.79 -10.07
C LYS A 10 -4.91 -17.50 -9.37
N ARG A 11 -3.61 -17.17 -9.38
CA ARG A 11 -3.11 -15.88 -8.89
C ARG A 11 -3.88 -14.73 -9.56
N PHE A 12 -4.36 -13.79 -8.75
CA PHE A 12 -5.18 -12.69 -9.18
C PHE A 12 -4.37 -11.66 -9.99
N LYS A 13 -4.92 -11.17 -11.11
CA LYS A 13 -4.31 -10.06 -11.88
C LYS A 13 -4.75 -8.74 -11.25
N GLN A 14 -3.82 -7.90 -10.78
CA GLN A 14 -4.16 -6.67 -10.04
C GLN A 14 -5.12 -5.75 -10.79
N LYS A 15 -4.99 -5.63 -12.12
CA LYS A 15 -5.89 -4.84 -12.97
C LYS A 15 -7.38 -5.21 -12.87
N ASN A 16 -7.70 -6.41 -12.40
CA ASN A 16 -9.09 -6.87 -12.23
C ASN A 16 -9.70 -6.42 -10.89
N ASN A 17 -8.91 -5.81 -9.99
CA ASN A 17 -9.44 -5.20 -8.78
C ASN A 17 -10.47 -4.13 -9.18
N MET A 18 -11.57 -4.01 -8.44
CA MET A 18 -12.65 -3.05 -8.71
C MET A 18 -12.13 -1.60 -8.88
N LEU A 19 -11.09 -1.23 -8.13
CA LEU A 19 -10.48 0.10 -8.21
C LEU A 19 -9.81 0.38 -9.57
N PHE A 20 -9.24 -0.65 -10.21
CA PHE A 20 -8.48 -0.55 -11.46
C PHE A 20 -9.27 -1.01 -12.69
N ARG A 21 -10.23 -1.93 -12.53
CA ARG A 21 -11.01 -2.51 -13.63
C ARG A 21 -11.77 -1.44 -14.41
N ARG A 22 -12.30 -0.43 -13.71
CA ARG A 22 -12.96 0.75 -14.30
C ARG A 22 -12.09 1.56 -15.26
N LEU A 23 -10.76 1.38 -15.25
CA LEU A 23 -9.84 2.09 -16.12
C LEU A 23 -9.70 1.45 -17.51
N TRP A 24 -10.14 0.20 -17.71
CA TRP A 24 -9.96 -0.50 -18.98
C TRP A 24 -11.18 -1.29 -19.45
N ASP A 25 -12.08 -1.68 -18.54
CA ASP A 25 -13.26 -2.46 -18.88
C ASP A 25 -14.43 -1.55 -19.29
N LYS A 26 -14.62 -1.43 -20.60
CA LYS A 26 -15.68 -0.63 -21.23
C LYS A 26 -17.09 -1.14 -20.95
N SER A 27 -17.25 -2.37 -20.48
CA SER A 27 -18.56 -2.92 -20.12
C SER A 27 -19.09 -2.37 -18.80
N LEU A 28 -18.24 -1.74 -17.99
CA LEU A 28 -18.64 -1.20 -16.70
C LEU A 28 -19.36 0.13 -16.87
N PRO A 29 -20.48 0.37 -16.15
CA PRO A 29 -21.12 1.68 -16.11
C PRO A 29 -20.22 2.76 -15.50
N THR A 30 -19.21 2.34 -14.72
CA THR A 30 -18.21 3.21 -14.08
C THR A 30 -16.95 3.39 -14.92
N TYR A 31 -16.95 2.96 -16.19
CA TYR A 31 -15.79 3.10 -17.07
C TYR A 31 -15.32 4.56 -17.10
N HIS A 32 -14.04 4.77 -16.75
CA HIS A 32 -13.38 6.08 -16.61
C HIS A 32 -13.98 7.05 -15.57
N GLN A 33 -14.96 6.65 -14.77
CA GLN A 33 -15.46 7.47 -13.66
C GLN A 33 -14.49 7.44 -12.49
N MET A 34 -14.09 8.61 -12.01
CA MET A 34 -13.13 8.81 -10.93
C MET A 34 -13.87 9.28 -9.66
N ILE A 35 -13.15 9.37 -8.52
CA ILE A 35 -13.75 9.76 -7.22
C ILE A 35 -14.35 11.19 -7.27
N ASP A 36 -13.77 12.05 -8.10
CA ASP A 36 -14.21 13.44 -8.32
C ASP A 36 -15.53 13.55 -9.09
N THR A 37 -15.93 12.51 -9.84
CA THR A 37 -17.12 12.53 -10.72
C THR A 37 -18.42 12.92 -10.01
N ASN A 38 -18.54 12.66 -8.70
CA ASN A 38 -19.71 13.02 -7.90
C ASN A 38 -19.36 13.85 -6.65
N LEU A 39 -18.16 14.41 -6.56
CA LEU A 39 -17.68 15.08 -5.34
C LEU A 39 -18.59 16.25 -4.93
N GLU A 40 -18.93 17.13 -5.87
CA GLU A 40 -19.79 18.30 -5.61
C GLU A 40 -21.17 17.86 -5.12
N LYS A 41 -21.79 16.87 -5.78
CA LYS A 41 -23.07 16.29 -5.35
C LYS A 41 -23.01 15.73 -3.94
N HIS A 42 -21.89 15.11 -3.55
CA HIS A 42 -21.70 14.63 -2.19
C HIS A 42 -21.62 15.78 -1.17
N ILE A 43 -20.91 16.87 -1.50
CA ILE A 43 -20.86 18.07 -0.65
C ILE A 43 -22.25 18.70 -0.51
N GLU A 44 -22.97 18.85 -1.63
CA GLU A 44 -24.32 19.42 -1.67
C GLU A 44 -25.35 18.57 -0.92
N SER A 45 -25.13 17.25 -0.83
CA SER A 45 -26.05 16.34 -0.15
C SER A 45 -26.21 16.62 1.35
N LYS A 46 -25.29 17.39 1.96
CA LYS A 46 -25.23 17.70 3.40
C LYS A 46 -25.25 16.45 4.30
N LYS A 47 -24.88 15.29 3.74
CA LYS A 47 -24.74 14.06 4.50
C LYS A 47 -23.52 14.16 5.42
N GLU A 48 -23.66 13.66 6.64
CA GLU A 48 -22.55 13.58 7.60
C GLU A 48 -21.35 12.83 7.00
N GLY A 49 -20.15 13.40 7.15
CA GLY A 49 -18.89 12.86 6.59
C GLY A 49 -18.63 13.21 5.12
N TYR A 50 -19.49 14.01 4.48
CA TYR A 50 -19.33 14.46 3.09
C TYR A 50 -19.24 15.98 2.97
N SER A 51 -18.96 16.70 4.05
CA SER A 51 -18.80 18.15 3.99
C SER A 51 -17.53 18.53 3.23
N ARG A 52 -17.46 19.80 2.81
CA ARG A 52 -16.23 20.37 2.25
C ARG A 52 -15.04 20.20 3.20
N LEU A 53 -15.26 20.32 4.51
CA LEU A 53 -14.21 20.16 5.50
C LEU A 53 -13.72 18.71 5.55
N ASP A 54 -14.62 17.73 5.48
CA ASP A 54 -14.28 16.31 5.46
C ASP A 54 -13.40 15.99 4.25
N PHE A 55 -13.76 16.48 3.06
CA PHE A 55 -12.93 16.30 1.86
C PHE A 55 -11.60 17.05 1.92
N ALA A 56 -11.55 18.22 2.56
CA ALA A 56 -10.29 18.92 2.80
C ALA A 56 -9.35 18.12 3.73
N LEU A 57 -9.91 17.46 4.75
CA LEU A 57 -9.15 16.56 5.62
C LEU A 57 -8.66 15.32 4.86
N VAL A 58 -9.48 14.73 3.99
CA VAL A 58 -9.05 13.64 3.09
C VAL A 58 -7.85 14.11 2.27
N ALA A 59 -7.98 15.24 1.56
CA ALA A 59 -6.90 15.80 0.75
C ALA A 59 -5.61 16.03 1.56
N ALA A 60 -5.72 16.61 2.76
CA ALA A 60 -4.58 16.79 3.65
C ALA A 60 -3.95 15.45 4.06
N GLY A 61 -4.75 14.41 4.29
CA GLY A 61 -4.29 13.06 4.63
C GLY A 61 -3.46 12.39 3.53
N TRP A 62 -3.68 12.73 2.26
CA TRP A 62 -2.92 12.21 1.13
C TRP A 62 -1.50 12.79 0.99
N THR A 63 -1.14 13.81 1.78
CA THR A 63 0.15 14.54 1.65
C THR A 63 1.37 13.63 1.59
N VAL A 64 1.47 12.62 2.47
CA VAL A 64 2.65 11.73 2.48
C VAL A 64 2.72 10.88 1.21
N TYR A 65 1.58 10.36 0.76
CA TYR A 65 1.49 9.55 -0.46
C TYR A 65 1.92 10.36 -1.70
N GLU A 66 1.43 11.60 -1.81
CA GLU A 66 1.70 12.45 -2.97
C GLU A 66 3.13 13.03 -2.98
N ARG A 67 3.66 13.39 -1.80
CA ARG A 67 4.94 14.09 -1.70
C ARG A 67 6.16 13.17 -1.55
N PHE A 68 5.95 11.89 -1.21
CA PHE A 68 7.04 10.93 -1.00
C PHE A 68 6.90 9.68 -1.88
N PRO A 69 6.87 9.80 -3.21
CA PRO A 69 6.71 8.65 -4.12
C PRO A 69 7.84 7.62 -3.99
N CYS A 70 9.02 8.03 -3.53
CA CYS A 70 10.14 7.13 -3.27
C CYS A 70 9.86 6.13 -2.13
N ALA A 71 8.89 6.40 -1.24
CA ALA A 71 8.51 5.52 -0.15
C ALA A 71 8.01 4.14 -0.63
N PHE A 72 7.52 4.04 -1.87
CA PHE A 72 6.97 2.81 -2.45
C PHE A 72 7.96 2.07 -3.35
N THR A 73 9.21 2.53 -3.46
CA THR A 73 10.20 1.92 -4.35
C THR A 73 10.82 0.67 -3.71
N TRP A 74 10.88 -0.43 -4.47
CA TRP A 74 11.52 -1.68 -4.01
C TRP A 74 13.02 -1.54 -3.75
N LYS A 75 13.71 -0.77 -4.60
CA LYS A 75 15.13 -0.47 -4.46
C LYS A 75 15.32 1.01 -4.26
N ARG A 76 16.08 1.36 -3.22
CA ARG A 76 16.61 2.71 -3.05
C ARG A 76 17.60 2.98 -4.18
N LYS A 77 17.26 3.91 -5.09
CA LYS A 77 18.09 4.25 -6.26
C LYS A 77 19.38 5.01 -5.88
N HIS A 78 19.30 5.86 -4.87
CA HIS A 78 20.41 6.68 -4.40
C HIS A 78 20.54 6.56 -2.89
N LEU A 79 21.76 6.29 -2.41
CA LEU A 79 22.05 6.37 -0.98
C LEU A 79 22.14 7.85 -0.60
N MET A 80 21.35 8.26 0.38
CA MET A 80 21.35 9.61 0.92
C MET A 80 22.11 9.60 2.23
N ASP A 81 23.15 10.42 2.34
CA ASP A 81 23.81 10.63 3.62
C ASP A 81 22.88 11.41 4.54
N ILE A 82 22.73 10.90 5.76
CA ILE A 82 21.90 11.50 6.82
C ILE A 82 22.78 11.93 8.01
N GLY A 83 24.07 12.19 7.77
CA GLY A 83 25.05 12.60 8.78
C GLY A 83 25.92 11.47 9.31
N TYR A 84 25.85 10.27 8.71
CA TYR A 84 26.57 9.06 9.15
C TYR A 84 27.40 8.41 8.03
N GLY A 85 27.54 9.07 6.87
CA GLY A 85 28.07 8.47 5.67
C GLY A 85 27.10 7.46 5.06
N VAL A 86 27.40 6.99 3.85
CA VAL A 86 26.57 6.03 3.12
C VAL A 86 27.18 4.63 3.01
N ASN A 87 28.45 4.46 3.38
CA ASN A 87 29.19 3.21 3.12
C ASN A 87 28.58 2.00 3.85
N TRP A 88 28.07 2.19 5.06
CA TRP A 88 27.42 1.13 5.85
C TRP A 88 26.10 0.64 5.22
N MET A 89 25.48 1.40 4.31
CA MET A 89 24.26 1.01 3.61
C MET A 89 24.52 0.09 2.40
N LYS A 90 25.80 -0.11 2.00
CA LYS A 90 26.16 -0.87 0.79
C LYS A 90 26.08 -2.38 0.98
N SER A 91 26.16 -2.88 2.20
CA SER A 91 26.10 -4.31 2.52
C SER A 91 24.81 -4.66 3.26
N LYS A 92 24.37 -5.91 3.09
CA LYS A 92 23.22 -6.44 3.84
C LYS A 92 23.65 -6.94 5.20
N HIS A 93 22.83 -6.68 6.21
CA HIS A 93 23.03 -7.25 7.54
C HIS A 93 22.78 -8.77 7.53
N VAL A 94 23.67 -9.53 8.18
CA VAL A 94 23.53 -10.98 8.35
C VAL A 94 22.77 -11.29 9.63
N ILE A 95 21.62 -11.94 9.50
CA ILE A 95 20.78 -12.31 10.65
C ILE A 95 21.36 -13.55 11.32
N LYS A 96 21.95 -13.38 12.51
CA LYS A 96 22.52 -14.48 13.31
C LYS A 96 21.50 -15.22 14.16
N ASN A 97 20.53 -14.49 14.73
CA ASN A 97 19.48 -15.05 15.58
C ASN A 97 18.11 -14.52 15.12
N ARG A 98 17.29 -15.44 14.59
CA ARG A 98 15.97 -15.12 14.04
C ARG A 98 15.01 -14.56 15.10
N GLN A 99 15.06 -15.05 16.33
CA GLN A 99 14.17 -14.60 17.41
C GLN A 99 14.48 -13.16 17.83
N ASN A 100 15.76 -12.85 18.05
CA ASN A 100 16.18 -11.50 18.40
C ASN A 100 15.86 -10.51 17.28
N PHE A 101 16.13 -10.90 16.03
CA PHE A 101 15.81 -10.05 14.87
C PHE A 101 14.30 -9.82 14.71
N THR A 102 13.49 -10.85 14.97
CA THR A 102 12.02 -10.74 14.98
C THR A 102 11.54 -9.73 16.03
N ASN A 103 12.08 -9.79 17.25
CA ASN A 103 11.74 -8.84 18.31
C ASN A 103 12.16 -7.41 17.94
N TYR A 104 13.35 -7.24 17.35
CA TYR A 104 13.85 -5.95 16.87
C TYR A 104 12.92 -5.33 15.82
N ILE A 105 12.54 -6.09 14.78
CA ILE A 105 11.66 -5.61 13.72
C ILE A 105 10.26 -5.27 14.24
N ARG A 106 9.70 -6.08 15.15
CA ARG A 106 8.40 -5.74 15.78
C ARG A 106 8.45 -4.43 16.56
N LYS A 107 9.52 -4.19 17.31
CA LYS A 107 9.72 -2.92 18.04
C LYS A 107 9.84 -1.75 17.07
N ALA A 108 10.64 -1.89 16.01
CA ALA A 108 10.79 -0.86 14.98
C ALA A 108 9.47 -0.54 14.28
N ALA A 109 8.69 -1.55 13.88
CA ALA A 109 7.40 -1.33 13.22
C ALA A 109 6.39 -0.59 14.10
N LYS A 110 6.31 -0.92 15.41
CA LYS A 110 5.49 -0.18 16.37
C LYS A 110 5.96 1.25 16.56
N PHE A 111 7.28 1.46 16.64
CA PHE A 111 7.88 2.80 16.73
C PHE A 111 7.51 3.66 15.51
N TYR A 112 7.41 3.06 14.31
CA TYR A 112 6.94 3.74 13.10
C TYR A 112 5.42 3.88 12.98
N GLY A 113 4.65 3.56 14.03
CA GLY A 113 3.20 3.85 14.11
C GLY A 113 2.28 2.66 13.86
N ALA A 114 2.79 1.44 13.63
CA ALA A 114 1.93 0.27 13.49
C ALA A 114 1.27 -0.12 14.83
N SER A 115 -0.06 -0.14 14.90
CA SER A 115 -0.79 -0.59 16.10
C SER A 115 -0.68 -2.11 16.32
N ILE A 116 -0.61 -2.89 15.25
CA ILE A 116 -0.48 -4.35 15.27
C ILE A 116 0.62 -4.77 14.29
N VAL A 117 1.45 -5.76 14.68
CA VAL A 117 2.54 -6.28 13.85
C VAL A 117 2.57 -7.80 13.95
N GLY A 118 2.55 -8.47 12.79
CA GLY A 118 2.71 -9.91 12.64
C GLY A 118 3.82 -10.24 11.65
N ILE A 119 4.34 -11.46 11.71
CA ILE A 119 5.31 -12.00 10.74
C ILE A 119 4.79 -13.37 10.30
N ALA A 120 4.79 -13.60 9.00
CA ALA A 120 4.38 -14.87 8.40
C ALA A 120 5.33 -15.21 7.25
N ASP A 121 5.38 -16.49 6.88
CA ASP A 121 6.07 -16.91 5.67
C ASP A 121 5.37 -16.36 4.43
N VAL A 122 6.15 -16.08 3.39
CA VAL A 122 5.60 -15.58 2.12
C VAL A 122 4.90 -16.75 1.42
N ASN A 123 3.62 -16.57 1.13
CA ASN A 123 2.85 -17.51 0.33
C ASN A 123 2.52 -16.87 -1.03
N GLU A 124 3.13 -17.40 -2.09
CA GLU A 124 3.03 -16.87 -3.45
C GLU A 124 1.61 -16.86 -4.01
N LYS A 125 0.69 -17.66 -3.44
CA LYS A 125 -0.72 -17.66 -3.81
C LYS A 125 -1.41 -16.32 -3.53
N TRP A 126 -0.86 -15.48 -2.65
CA TRP A 126 -1.41 -14.16 -2.33
C TRP A 126 -0.71 -13.01 -3.06
N ILE A 127 0.36 -13.29 -3.80
CA ILE A 127 1.05 -12.30 -4.62
C ILE A 127 0.31 -12.17 -5.95
N TYR A 128 0.01 -10.94 -6.36
CA TYR A 128 -0.62 -10.68 -7.65
C TYR A 128 0.18 -11.30 -8.80
N LYS A 129 -0.53 -11.87 -9.79
CA LYS A 129 0.07 -12.45 -11.00
C LYS A 129 0.79 -11.40 -11.84
N THR A 130 0.23 -10.20 -11.91
CA THR A 130 0.75 -9.06 -12.64
C THR A 130 0.46 -7.79 -11.85
N GLY A 131 1.39 -6.83 -11.89
CA GLY A 131 1.13 -5.46 -11.46
C GLY A 131 0.07 -4.78 -12.33
N PHE A 132 -0.36 -3.59 -11.90
CA PHE A 132 -1.11 -2.66 -12.74
C PHE A 132 -0.16 -1.93 -13.70
#